data_AF-A0A1M4W7M1-F1
#
_entry.id   AF-A0A1M4W7M1-F1
#
_cell.length_a   1.000
_cell.length_b   1.000
_cell.length_c   1.000
_cell.angle_alpha   90.00
_cell.angle_beta   90.00
_cell.angle_gamma   90.00
#
_symmetry.space_group_name_H-M   'P 1'
#
loop_
_entity.id
_entity.type
_entity.pdbx_description
1 polymer ?
#
loop_
_entity_poly.entity_id
_entity_poly.type
_entity_poly.pdbx_seq_one_letter_code
_entity_poly.pdbx_strand_id
1 'polypeptide(L)' 'MSKVSNFFSEVKHEMVETKWPTAKEMRKNTASVFTVVILFAIFFYITEFAITWLLALI' A
#
# COMPACT_ATOMS: atom_id res chain seq x y z
N MET A 1 -24.26 28.11 -1.07
CA MET A 1 -23.99 26.85 -0.31
C MET A 1 -24.72 25.63 -0.88
N SER A 2 -25.87 25.77 -1.57
CA SER A 2 -26.63 24.63 -2.14
C SER A 2 -25.90 23.82 -3.22
N LYS A 3 -25.14 24.47 -4.12
CA LYS A 3 -24.42 23.77 -5.21
C LYS A 3 -23.35 22.78 -4.71
N VAL A 4 -22.63 23.14 -3.65
CA VAL A 4 -21.59 22.28 -3.06
C VAL A 4 -22.22 21.07 -2.37
N SER A 5 -23.32 21.29 -1.62
CA SER A 5 -24.09 20.21 -1.01
C SER A 5 -24.62 19.21 -2.05
N ASN A 6 -25.15 19.72 -3.17
CA ASN A 6 -25.65 18.88 -4.26
C ASN A 6 -24.51 18.09 -4.93
N PHE A 7 -23.35 18.72 -5.16
CA PHE A 7 -22.17 18.04 -5.71
C PHE A 7 -21.70 16.86 -4.83
N PHE A 8 -21.61 17.03 -3.51
CA PHE A 8 -21.27 15.92 -2.62
C PHE A 8 -22.32 14.80 -2.62
N SER A 9 -23.59 15.13 -2.82
CA SER A 9 -24.67 14.14 -2.97
C SER A 9 -24.52 13.32 -4.25
N GLU A 10 -24.17 13.99 -5.36
CA GLU A 10 -23.93 13.34 -6.66
C GLU A 10 -22.69 12.44 -6.60
N VAL A 11 -21.58 12.92 -6.03
CA VAL A 11 -20.36 12.12 -5.83
C VAL A 11 -20.63 10.89 -4.96
N LYS A 12 -21.38 11.05 -3.86
CA LYS A 12 -21.76 9.91 -3.02
C LYS A 12 -22.61 8.90 -3.79
N HIS A 13 -23.49 9.36 -4.68
CA HIS A 13 -24.32 8.49 -5.50
C HIS A 13 -23.46 7.66 -6.48
N GLU A 14 -22.54 8.29 -7.20
CA GLU A 14 -21.60 7.58 -8.09
C GLU A 14 -20.67 6.63 -7.31
N MET A 15 -20.23 7.02 -6.13
CA MET A 15 -19.43 6.16 -5.26
C MET A 15 -20.19 4.89 -4.86
N VAL A 16 -21.52 4.94 -4.67
CA VAL A 16 -22.31 3.74 -4.32
C VAL A 16 -22.54 2.85 -5.54
N GLU A 17 -22.74 3.44 -6.73
CA GLU A 17 -22.84 2.71 -8.01
C GLU A 17 -21.53 2.01 -8.39
N THR A 18 -20.40 2.56 -7.97
CA THR A 18 -19.07 1.99 -8.25
C THR A 18 -18.89 0.66 -7.53
N LYS A 19 -18.47 -0.37 -8.27
CA LYS A 19 -18.14 -1.68 -7.70
C LYS A 19 -16.82 -1.63 -6.95
N TRP A 20 -16.88 -1.42 -5.64
CA TRP A 20 -15.71 -1.48 -4.77
C TRP A 20 -15.24 -2.92 -4.57
N PRO A 21 -13.92 -3.14 -4.40
CA PRO A 21 -13.38 -4.44 -4.07
C PRO A 21 -13.96 -4.94 -2.75
N THR A 22 -14.16 -6.24 -2.66
CA THR A 22 -14.64 -6.85 -1.41
C THR A 22 -13.53 -6.83 -0.35
N ALA A 23 -13.91 -6.90 0.93
CA ALA A 23 -12.95 -6.96 2.04
C ALA A 23 -11.93 -8.11 1.89
N LYS A 24 -12.33 -9.21 1.23
CA LYS A 24 -11.46 -10.35 0.93
C LYS A 24 -10.40 -10.00 -0.12
N GLU A 25 -10.79 -9.33 -1.19
CA GLU A 25 -9.86 -8.89 -2.25
C GLU A 25 -8.87 -7.85 -1.74
N MET A 26 -9.34 -6.91 -0.92
CA MET A 26 -8.48 -5.94 -0.26
C MET A 26 -7.43 -6.64 0.61
N ARG A 27 -7.84 -7.58 1.47
CA ARG A 27 -6.89 -8.34 2.30
C ARG A 27 -5.88 -9.13 1.47
N LYS A 28 -6.29 -9.72 0.35
CA LYS A 28 -5.39 -10.43 -0.56
C LYS A 28 -4.32 -9.49 -1.13
N ASN A 29 -4.74 -8.35 -1.67
CA ASN A 29 -3.82 -7.38 -2.27
C ASN A 29 -2.87 -6.79 -1.24
N THR A 30 -3.39 -6.43 -0.05
CA THR A 30 -2.58 -5.95 1.06
C THR A 30 -1.56 -7.00 1.50
N ALA A 31 -1.96 -8.28 1.61
CA ALA A 31 -1.05 -9.36 1.95
C ALA A 31 0.09 -9.50 0.93
N SER A 32 -0.19 -9.39 -0.37
CA SER A 32 0.85 -9.40 -1.42
C SER A 32 1.84 -8.24 -1.26
N VAL A 33 1.36 -7.04 -0.92
CA VAL A 33 2.25 -5.89 -0.65
C VAL A 33 3.15 -6.18 0.55
N PHE A 34 2.59 -6.70 1.66
CA PHE A 34 3.38 -7.06 2.83
C PHE A 34 4.43 -8.12 2.53
N THR A 35 4.13 -9.11 1.67
CA THR A 35 5.12 -10.10 1.24
C THR A 35 6.33 -9.45 0.58
N VAL A 36 6.10 -8.53 -0.36
CA VAL A 36 7.17 -7.84 -1.07
C VAL A 36 7.97 -6.94 -0.11
N VAL A 37 7.28 -6.21 0.77
CA VAL A 37 7.92 -5.35 1.77
C VAL A 37 8.83 -6.15 2.70
N ILE A 38 8.38 -7.31 3.20
CA ILE A 38 9.19 -8.16 4.08
C ILE A 38 10.42 -8.70 3.35
N LEU A 39 10.26 -9.15 2.10
CA LEU A 39 11.39 -9.62 1.30
C LEU A 39 12.46 -8.52 1.12
N PHE A 40 12.05 -7.30 0.78
CA PHE A 40 12.98 -6.18 0.65
C PHE A 40 13.59 -5.77 2.00
N ALA A 41 12.83 -5.80 3.09
CA ALA A 41 13.37 -5.49 4.42
C ALA A 41 14.50 -6.46 4.80
N ILE A 42 14.31 -7.77 4.56
CA ILE A 42 15.35 -8.78 4.79
C ILE A 42 16.55 -8.55 3.86
N PHE A 43 16.30 -8.28 2.58
CA PHE A 43 17.36 -7.99 1.62
C PHE A 43 18.22 -6.80 2.07
N PHE A 44 17.60 -5.67 2.42
CA PHE A 44 18.33 -4.48 2.88
C PHE A 44 19.10 -4.74 4.17
N TYR A 45 18.51 -5.46 5.13
CA TYR A 45 19.21 -5.84 6.36
C TYR A 45 20.49 -6.63 6.08
N ILE A 46 20.43 -7.63 5.19
CA ILE A 46 21.59 -8.41 4.80
C ILE A 46 22.60 -7.54 4.05
N THR A 47 22.15 -6.69 3.13
CA THR A 47 23.00 -5.79 2.35
C THR A 47 23.73 -4.79 3.25
N GLU A 48 23.05 -4.15 4.20
CA GLU A 48 23.68 -3.24 5.17
C GLU A 48 24.77 -3.94 5.98
N PHE A 49 24.48 -5.15 6.46
CA PHE A 49 25.46 -5.94 7.20
C PHE A 49 26.65 -6.30 6.31
N ALA A 50 26.42 -6.79 5.09
CA ALA A 50 27.48 -7.15 4.15
C ALA A 50 28.37 -5.95 3.80
N ILE A 51 27.79 -4.78 3.55
CA ILE A 51 28.53 -3.54 3.28
C ILE A 51 29.33 -3.12 4.50
N THR A 52 28.74 -3.13 5.70
CA THR A 52 29.44 -2.75 6.94
C THR A 52 30.62 -3.68 7.22
N TRP A 53 30.45 -4.99 7.02
CA TRP A 53 31.54 -5.96 7.15
C TRP A 53 32.65 -5.75 6.13
N LEU A 54 32.29 -5.49 4.87
CA LEU A 54 33.26 -5.24 3.81
C LEU A 54 34.07 -3.96 4.09
N LEU A 55 33.39 -2.90 4.53
CA LEU A 55 34.03 -1.65 4.93
C LEU A 55 34.93 -1.79 6.16
N ALA A 56 34.62 -2.71 7.07
CA ALA A 56 35.47 -2.99 8.23
C ALA A 56 36.72 -3.82 7.89
N LEU A 57 36.71 -4.54 6.76
CA LEU A 57 37.83 -5.37 6.30
C LEU A 57 38.86 -4.57 5.49
N ILE A 58 38.42 -3.47 4.86
CA ILE A 58 39.26 -2.50 4.13
C ILE A 58 39.82 -1.47 5.11
#